data_AF-A0A4Q5Z8G7-F1
#
_entry.id   AF-A0A4Q5Z8G7-F1
#
_cell.length_a   1.000
_cell.length_b   1.000
_cell.length_c   1.000
_cell.angle_alpha   90.00
_cell.angle_beta   90.00
_cell.angle_gamma   90.00
#
_symmetry.space_group_name_H-M   'P 1'
#
loop_
_entity.id
_entity.type
_entity.pdbx_description
1 polymer ?
#
loop_
_entity_poly.entity_id
_entity_poly.type
_entity_poly.pdbx_seq_one_letter_code
_entity_poly.pdbx_strand_id
1 'polypeptide(L)'
;MRIILPVLCLLFFEFFITKVHAQCSTANPAGCSCPTPGSTDCILLPDITAGKKTLNSNQGWTEYSQSTPGENKGLLRVDVSTPNIGWGPLEIYPTDDYICGTDTLRNFNPPFNFQCPGGGDPKRLIKQRLFHKVGNTMQFDSRDAGWMQYHTAHGHIHVDGWGLYTLRLRDATVSDTLAWPIVNKGIKVSFCLIDLTTCSGSAGDCRDAGGNTLLNNNFPNYGLGGGYSCGESKQV
;
A
#
# COMPACT_ATOMS: atom_id res chain seq x y z
N MET A 1 -1.62 -66.62 -46.31
CA MET A 1 -2.45 -65.41 -46.53
C MET A 1 -2.65 -64.73 -45.18
N ARG A 2 -2.07 -63.53 -45.04
CA ARG A 2 -2.07 -62.52 -43.96
C ARG A 2 -2.53 -62.90 -42.53
N ILE A 3 -1.57 -62.90 -41.61
CA ILE A 3 -1.75 -62.81 -40.15
C ILE A 3 -1.75 -61.32 -39.78
N ILE A 4 -2.77 -60.87 -39.04
CA ILE A 4 -2.89 -59.49 -38.54
C ILE A 4 -2.51 -59.52 -37.05
N LEU A 5 -1.39 -58.87 -36.70
CA LEU A 5 -1.02 -58.59 -35.31
C LEU A 5 -1.57 -57.21 -34.92
N PRO A 6 -2.25 -57.04 -33.76
CA PRO A 6 -2.65 -55.71 -33.31
C PRO A 6 -1.45 -55.02 -32.65
N VAL A 7 -1.10 -53.84 -33.17
CA VAL A 7 -0.11 -52.94 -32.57
C VAL A 7 -0.77 -52.26 -31.36
N LEU A 8 -0.34 -52.62 -30.16
CA LEU A 8 -0.72 -51.95 -28.92
C LEU A 8 0.06 -50.63 -28.84
N CYS A 9 -0.62 -49.52 -29.13
CA CYS A 9 -0.06 -48.17 -29.01
C CYS A 9 -0.02 -47.78 -27.51
N LEU A 10 1.15 -47.87 -26.89
CA LEU A 10 1.41 -47.38 -25.53
C LEU A 10 1.51 -45.85 -25.56
N LEU A 11 0.43 -45.17 -25.19
CA LEU A 11 0.42 -43.72 -24.92
C LEU A 11 1.13 -43.46 -23.59
N PHE A 12 2.39 -43.01 -23.65
CA PHE A 12 3.07 -42.41 -22.51
C PHE A 12 2.44 -41.04 -22.22
N PHE A 13 1.63 -40.98 -21.16
CA PHE A 13 1.08 -39.74 -20.65
C PHE A 13 2.13 -39.11 -19.72
N GLU A 14 2.94 -38.18 -20.24
CA GLU A 14 3.81 -37.36 -19.38
C GLU A 14 2.92 -36.45 -18.52
N PHE A 15 2.79 -36.82 -17.24
CA PHE A 15 2.23 -35.94 -16.23
C PHE A 15 3.19 -34.76 -16.05
N PHE A 16 2.89 -33.64 -16.71
CA PHE A 16 3.40 -32.35 -16.29
C PHE A 16 2.89 -32.08 -14.87
N ILE A 17 3.71 -32.35 -13.86
CA ILE A 17 3.48 -31.87 -12.51
C ILE A 17 3.63 -30.35 -12.57
N THR A 18 2.52 -29.66 -12.80
CA THR A 18 2.43 -28.25 -12.45
C THR A 18 2.62 -28.19 -10.94
N LYS A 19 3.77 -27.67 -10.50
CA LYS A 19 3.93 -27.29 -9.09
C LYS A 19 2.89 -26.20 -8.83
N VAL A 20 1.74 -26.59 -8.31
CA VAL A 20 0.81 -25.68 -7.66
C VAL A 20 1.55 -25.22 -6.40
N HIS A 21 2.31 -24.14 -6.53
CA HIS A 21 2.82 -23.44 -5.37
C HIS A 21 1.59 -23.00 -4.58
N ALA A 22 1.40 -23.61 -3.42
CA ALA A 22 0.32 -23.23 -2.52
C ALA A 22 0.44 -21.72 -2.25
N GLN A 23 -0.67 -21.00 -2.34
CA GLN A 23 -0.68 -19.54 -2.24
C GLN A 23 -0.02 -19.10 -0.92
N CYS A 24 0.94 -18.16 -1.03
CA CYS A 24 1.55 -17.53 0.13
C CYS A 24 0.46 -16.93 1.03
N SER A 25 0.49 -17.27 2.32
CA SER A 25 -0.38 -16.68 3.32
C SER A 25 0.24 -16.79 4.71
N THR A 26 -0.36 -16.13 5.70
CA THR A 26 0.08 -16.25 7.10
C THR A 26 -0.08 -17.67 7.65
N ALA A 27 -1.04 -18.44 7.13
CA ALA A 27 -1.25 -19.85 7.47
C ALA A 27 -0.41 -20.83 6.62
N ASN A 28 0.14 -20.37 5.49
CA ASN A 28 1.02 -21.15 4.62
C ASN A 28 2.31 -20.37 4.30
N PRO A 29 3.25 -20.26 5.26
CA PRO A 29 4.48 -19.51 5.07
C PRO A 29 5.44 -20.19 4.08
N ALA A 30 5.32 -21.52 3.90
CA ALA A 30 6.10 -22.28 2.92
C ALA A 30 5.79 -21.86 1.47
N GLY A 31 4.60 -21.28 1.22
CA GLY A 31 4.24 -20.70 -0.06
C GLY A 31 4.83 -19.31 -0.32
N CYS A 32 5.38 -18.67 0.72
CA CYS A 32 5.96 -17.33 0.62
C CYS A 32 7.44 -17.39 0.23
N SER A 33 7.90 -16.38 -0.50
CA SER A 33 9.27 -16.23 -0.99
C SER A 33 9.97 -15.06 -0.30
N CYS A 34 11.29 -15.21 -0.12
CA CYS A 34 12.15 -14.14 0.40
C CYS A 34 12.77 -13.32 -0.75
N PRO A 35 13.11 -12.04 -0.52
CA PRO A 35 13.79 -11.20 -1.51
C PRO A 35 15.13 -11.77 -1.98
N THR A 36 15.87 -12.38 -1.05
CA THR A 36 17.11 -13.08 -1.37
C THR A 36 16.80 -14.50 -1.84
N PRO A 37 17.16 -14.89 -3.08
CA PRO A 37 16.90 -16.22 -3.60
C PRO A 37 17.47 -17.31 -2.69
N GLY A 38 16.65 -18.32 -2.39
CA GLY A 38 17.03 -19.45 -1.53
C GLY A 38 17.00 -19.16 -0.02
N SER A 39 16.81 -17.90 0.41
CA SER A 39 16.63 -17.62 1.83
C SER A 39 15.30 -18.18 2.33
N THR A 40 15.32 -18.76 3.53
CA THR A 40 14.14 -19.19 4.26
C THR A 40 13.78 -18.25 5.40
N ASP A 41 14.62 -17.26 5.67
CA ASP A 41 14.51 -16.28 6.75
C ASP A 41 14.61 -14.86 6.18
N CYS A 42 13.55 -14.06 6.32
CA CYS A 42 13.52 -12.67 5.83
C CYS A 42 12.33 -11.86 6.36
N ILE A 43 12.56 -10.56 6.53
CA ILE A 43 11.48 -9.59 6.72
C ILE A 43 10.84 -9.29 5.36
N LEU A 44 9.53 -9.40 5.29
CA LEU A 44 8.71 -9.11 4.12
C LEU A 44 8.22 -7.67 4.22
N LEU A 45 9.03 -6.75 3.69
CA LEU A 45 8.75 -5.32 3.74
C LEU A 45 7.77 -4.91 2.62
N PRO A 46 6.78 -4.04 2.91
CA PRO A 46 6.07 -3.31 1.86
C PRO A 46 7.00 -2.28 1.22
N ASP A 47 6.70 -1.91 -0.01
CA ASP A 47 7.38 -0.87 -0.78
C ASP A 47 6.33 -0.01 -1.49
N ILE A 48 5.98 1.10 -0.85
CA ILE A 48 4.94 2.01 -1.34
C ILE A 48 5.58 3.00 -2.32
N THR A 49 5.09 3.01 -3.54
CA THR A 49 5.53 3.92 -4.59
C THR A 49 4.39 4.81 -5.04
N ALA A 50 4.69 5.85 -5.82
CA ALA A 50 3.67 6.66 -6.47
C ALA A 50 3.35 6.08 -7.85
N GLY A 51 2.06 5.81 -8.10
CA GLY A 51 1.61 5.12 -9.30
C GLY A 51 1.85 5.94 -10.56
N LYS A 52 2.67 5.38 -11.46
CA LYS A 52 3.23 6.13 -12.58
C LYS A 52 2.20 6.44 -13.67
N LYS A 53 1.25 5.54 -13.92
CA LYS A 53 0.21 5.75 -14.93
C LYS A 53 -0.75 6.85 -14.47
N THR A 54 -1.20 6.80 -13.23
CA THR A 54 -2.10 7.79 -12.65
C THR A 54 -1.45 9.19 -12.65
N LEU A 55 -0.18 9.29 -12.22
CA LEU A 55 0.55 10.57 -12.24
C LEU A 55 0.82 11.12 -13.65
N ASN A 56 0.98 10.26 -14.65
CA ASN A 56 1.22 10.67 -16.03
C ASN A 56 -0.09 10.80 -16.86
N SER A 57 -1.24 10.63 -16.22
CA SER A 57 -2.52 10.68 -16.93
C SER A 57 -2.83 12.11 -17.37
N ASN A 58 -3.32 12.26 -18.60
CA ASN A 58 -3.88 13.54 -19.08
C ASN A 58 -5.27 13.83 -18.50
N GLN A 59 -5.76 12.95 -17.62
CA GLN A 59 -7.01 13.03 -16.87
C GLN A 59 -6.70 12.81 -15.39
N GLY A 60 -7.54 13.29 -14.47
CA GLY A 60 -7.29 13.14 -13.03
C GLY A 60 -6.47 14.28 -12.42
N TRP A 61 -6.47 15.43 -13.06
CA TRP A 61 -6.07 16.68 -12.42
C TRP A 61 -7.03 17.80 -12.83
N THR A 62 -7.23 18.76 -11.93
CA THR A 62 -8.05 19.95 -12.16
C THR A 62 -7.38 21.15 -11.51
N GLU A 63 -7.10 22.18 -12.29
CA GLU A 63 -6.64 23.48 -11.79
C GLU A 63 -7.82 24.45 -11.74
N TYR A 64 -8.11 24.98 -10.56
CA TYR A 64 -9.15 25.96 -10.36
C TYR A 64 -8.57 27.37 -10.40
N SER A 65 -9.31 28.29 -11.04
CA SER A 65 -8.92 29.69 -11.14
C SER A 65 -8.77 30.34 -9.76
N GLN A 66 -7.87 31.32 -9.69
CA GLN A 66 -7.74 32.24 -8.55
C GLN A 66 -9.01 33.08 -8.33
N SER A 67 -9.89 33.18 -9.32
CA SER A 67 -11.18 33.88 -9.22
C SER A 67 -12.36 32.97 -8.85
N THR A 68 -12.16 31.65 -8.76
CA THR A 68 -13.23 30.72 -8.40
C THR A 68 -13.74 31.03 -6.99
N PRO A 69 -15.05 31.19 -6.76
CA PRO A 69 -15.59 31.38 -5.41
C PRO A 69 -15.57 30.08 -4.60
N GLY A 70 -15.45 30.19 -3.28
CA GLY A 70 -15.55 29.06 -2.35
C GLY A 70 -14.25 28.26 -2.15
N GLU A 71 -14.40 27.04 -1.66
CA GLU A 71 -13.30 26.14 -1.23
C GLU A 71 -12.32 25.74 -2.35
N ASN A 72 -12.74 25.87 -3.61
CA ASN A 72 -11.93 25.50 -4.76
C ASN A 72 -11.05 26.65 -5.28
N LYS A 73 -11.10 27.84 -4.69
CA LYS A 73 -10.32 29.00 -5.14
C LYS A 73 -8.81 28.70 -5.17
N GLY A 74 -8.19 28.77 -6.35
CA GLY A 74 -6.74 28.55 -6.52
C GLY A 74 -6.25 27.14 -6.17
N LEU A 75 -7.15 26.15 -6.16
CA LEU A 75 -6.83 24.76 -5.82
C LEU A 75 -6.29 24.00 -7.04
N LEU A 76 -5.27 23.16 -6.82
CA LEU A 76 -4.86 22.12 -7.77
C LEU A 76 -5.24 20.75 -7.19
N ARG A 77 -6.14 20.04 -7.87
CA ARG A 77 -6.47 18.65 -7.55
C ARG A 77 -5.65 17.73 -8.44
N VAL A 78 -5.09 16.68 -7.84
CA VAL A 78 -4.29 15.67 -8.54
C VAL A 78 -4.65 14.31 -7.95
N ASP A 79 -4.99 13.37 -8.83
CA ASP A 79 -5.18 11.98 -8.48
C ASP A 79 -3.83 11.29 -8.35
N VAL A 80 -3.68 10.48 -7.31
CA VAL A 80 -2.47 9.69 -7.07
C VAL A 80 -2.89 8.31 -6.59
N SER A 81 -2.33 7.28 -7.20
CA SER A 81 -2.35 5.93 -6.65
C SER A 81 -1.05 5.65 -5.91
N THR A 82 -1.11 4.82 -4.87
CA THR A 82 0.05 4.48 -4.04
C THR A 82 0.25 2.97 -3.97
N PRO A 83 0.68 2.32 -5.08
CA PRO A 83 0.83 0.87 -5.12
C PRO A 83 1.93 0.37 -4.18
N ASN A 84 1.68 -0.80 -3.58
CA ASN A 84 2.68 -1.58 -2.87
C ASN A 84 3.34 -2.57 -3.84
N ILE A 85 4.62 -2.36 -4.16
CA ILE A 85 5.43 -3.26 -5.00
C ILE A 85 6.39 -4.14 -4.17
N GLY A 86 6.23 -4.13 -2.85
CA GLY A 86 7.10 -4.82 -1.92
C GLY A 86 6.84 -6.32 -1.82
N TRP A 87 7.55 -6.95 -0.89
CA TRP A 87 7.46 -8.39 -0.61
C TRP A 87 6.44 -8.74 0.47
N GLY A 88 5.99 -7.76 1.24
CA GLY A 88 4.96 -7.92 2.25
C GLY A 88 3.86 -6.87 2.14
N PRO A 89 2.72 -7.10 2.81
CA PRO A 89 1.63 -6.14 2.88
C PRO A 89 1.99 -4.91 3.73
N LEU A 90 1.24 -3.83 3.55
CA LEU A 90 1.19 -2.73 4.50
C LEU A 90 -0.03 -2.95 5.40
N GLU A 91 0.17 -3.37 6.64
CA GLU A 91 -0.91 -3.43 7.63
C GLU A 91 -0.64 -2.41 8.73
N ILE A 92 -1.65 -1.60 9.06
CA ILE A 92 -1.59 -0.68 10.19
C ILE A 92 -2.65 -1.01 11.24
N TYR A 93 -2.24 -0.89 12.49
CA TYR A 93 -3.01 -1.21 13.68
C TYR A 93 -3.06 0.02 14.58
N PRO A 94 -4.25 0.63 14.74
CA PRO A 94 -4.46 1.65 15.76
C PRO A 94 -4.19 1.13 17.18
N THR A 95 -3.77 2.02 18.08
CA THR A 95 -3.49 1.71 19.50
C THR A 95 -4.27 2.62 20.42
N ASP A 96 -4.40 2.32 21.70
CA ASP A 96 -5.14 3.19 22.63
C ASP A 96 -4.29 4.35 23.20
N ASP A 97 -3.20 4.68 22.51
CA ASP A 97 -2.37 5.83 22.82
C ASP A 97 -2.70 6.99 21.89
N TYR A 98 -3.03 8.13 22.48
CA TYR A 98 -3.45 9.33 21.77
C TYR A 98 -2.59 10.53 22.15
N ILE A 99 -2.56 11.52 21.28
CA ILE A 99 -2.02 12.86 21.55
C ILE A 99 -3.08 13.93 21.33
N CYS A 100 -3.05 14.92 22.22
CA CYS A 100 -3.81 16.17 22.15
C CYS A 100 -2.84 17.34 22.28
N GLY A 101 -2.45 17.95 21.16
CA GLY A 101 -1.36 18.93 21.16
C GLY A 101 -0.06 18.29 21.65
N THR A 102 0.40 18.70 22.82
CA THR A 102 1.60 18.14 23.49
C THR A 102 1.28 17.06 24.51
N ASP A 103 0.01 16.90 24.89
CA ASP A 103 -0.39 15.94 25.92
C ASP A 103 -0.48 14.54 25.33
N THR A 104 0.03 13.55 26.06
CA THR A 104 -0.08 12.14 25.70
C THR A 104 -1.09 11.46 26.62
N LEU A 105 -2.10 10.83 26.02
CA LEU A 105 -3.15 10.09 26.72
C LEU A 105 -2.92 8.59 26.45
N ARG A 106 -2.51 7.84 27.46
CA ARG A 106 -2.19 6.40 27.34
C ARG A 106 -3.38 5.54 27.73
N ASN A 107 -3.60 4.44 27.01
CA ASN A 107 -4.74 3.53 27.21
C ASN A 107 -6.08 4.27 27.32
N PHE A 108 -6.27 5.29 26.47
CA PHE A 108 -7.40 6.17 26.49
C PHE A 108 -8.42 5.75 25.42
N ASN A 109 -9.69 5.71 25.78
CA ASN A 109 -10.78 5.53 24.83
C ASN A 109 -11.62 6.82 24.79
N PRO A 110 -11.47 7.66 23.74
CA PRO A 110 -12.18 8.94 23.67
C PRO A 110 -13.69 8.72 23.58
N PRO A 111 -14.51 9.40 24.40
CA PRO A 111 -15.96 9.37 24.23
C PRO A 111 -16.37 9.96 22.87
N PHE A 112 -17.61 9.68 22.46
CA PHE A 112 -18.20 10.28 21.26
C PHE A 112 -18.10 11.81 21.28
N ASN A 113 -17.68 12.42 20.17
CA ASN A 113 -17.40 13.86 20.02
C ASN A 113 -16.31 14.41 20.96
N PHE A 114 -15.42 13.57 21.49
CA PHE A 114 -14.29 14.08 22.26
C PHE A 114 -13.43 15.04 21.43
N GLN A 115 -13.12 16.20 22.01
CA GLN A 115 -12.20 17.18 21.46
C GLN A 115 -11.06 17.40 22.45
N CYS A 116 -9.86 17.60 21.91
CA CYS A 116 -8.71 17.96 22.71
C CYS A 116 -8.91 19.33 23.40
N PRO A 117 -8.29 19.55 24.58
CA PRO A 117 -8.19 20.88 25.16
C PRO A 117 -7.57 21.86 24.14
N GLY A 118 -8.24 22.99 23.90
CA GLY A 118 -7.85 23.94 22.84
C GLY A 118 -8.50 23.69 21.47
N GLY A 119 -9.32 22.65 21.36
CA GLY A 119 -10.03 22.28 20.14
C GLY A 119 -9.28 21.29 19.25
N GLY A 120 -9.98 20.72 18.27
CA GLY A 120 -9.45 19.71 17.36
C GLY A 120 -9.64 18.28 17.85
N ASP A 121 -9.44 17.34 16.94
CA ASP A 121 -9.58 15.90 17.21
C ASP A 121 -8.27 15.33 17.78
N PRO A 122 -8.36 14.29 18.64
CA PRO A 122 -7.17 13.59 19.10
C PRO A 122 -6.52 12.84 17.96
N LYS A 123 -5.20 12.66 18.03
CA LYS A 123 -4.47 11.81 17.10
C LYS A 123 -4.08 10.51 17.77
N ARG A 124 -4.39 9.38 17.15
CA ARG A 124 -4.16 8.03 17.66
C ARG A 124 -2.85 7.50 17.08
N LEU A 125 -2.01 6.89 17.91
CA LEU A 125 -0.78 6.23 17.46
C LEU A 125 -1.17 5.01 16.62
N ILE A 126 -0.53 4.87 15.46
CA ILE A 126 -0.63 3.67 14.63
C ILE A 126 0.66 2.86 14.69
N LYS A 127 0.52 1.55 14.68
CA LYS A 127 1.62 0.61 14.53
C LYS A 127 1.55 -0.08 13.19
N GLN A 128 2.66 -0.12 12.48
CA GLN A 128 2.81 -0.96 11.30
C GLN A 128 3.20 -2.37 11.72
N ARG A 129 2.51 -3.38 11.20
CA ARG A 129 2.94 -4.77 11.30
C ARG A 129 3.88 -5.12 10.16
N LEU A 130 5.02 -5.73 10.51
CA LEU A 130 6.01 -6.26 9.58
C LEU A 130 6.01 -7.79 9.68
N PHE A 131 5.82 -8.47 8.56
CA PHE A 131 5.85 -9.92 8.52
C PHE A 131 7.27 -10.44 8.39
N HIS A 132 7.58 -11.51 9.12
CA HIS A 132 8.88 -12.17 9.11
C HIS A 132 8.69 -13.64 8.80
N LYS A 133 9.16 -14.07 7.64
CA LYS A 133 9.21 -15.49 7.31
C LYS A 133 10.43 -16.11 7.97
N VAL A 134 10.26 -17.19 8.74
CA VAL A 134 11.33 -17.98 9.35
C VAL A 134 11.07 -19.45 9.07
N GLY A 135 11.77 -20.03 8.10
CA GLY A 135 11.49 -21.39 7.64
C GLY A 135 10.06 -21.51 7.12
N ASN A 136 9.26 -22.38 7.75
CA ASN A 136 7.84 -22.59 7.46
C ASN A 136 6.92 -21.88 8.45
N THR A 137 7.44 -20.93 9.23
CA THR A 137 6.68 -20.14 10.20
C THR A 137 6.60 -18.69 9.75
N MET A 138 5.44 -18.08 9.92
CA MET A 138 5.26 -16.63 9.78
C MET A 138 5.22 -16.02 11.16
N GLN A 139 6.16 -15.13 11.43
CA GLN A 139 6.23 -14.28 12.60
C GLN A 139 5.87 -12.84 12.19
N PHE A 140 5.69 -11.96 13.16
CA PHE A 140 5.53 -10.53 12.91
C PHE A 140 6.04 -9.71 14.06
N ASP A 141 6.53 -8.51 13.74
CA ASP A 141 6.82 -7.45 14.68
C ASP A 141 5.94 -6.24 14.40
N SER A 142 5.72 -5.42 15.41
CA SER A 142 4.98 -4.16 15.27
C SER A 142 5.89 -3.00 15.64
N ARG A 143 5.88 -1.94 14.83
CA ARG A 143 6.62 -0.70 15.10
C ARG A 143 5.70 0.51 15.01
N ASP A 144 6.03 1.56 15.76
CA ASP A 144 5.32 2.84 15.65
C ASP A 144 5.47 3.40 14.23
N ALA A 145 4.36 3.85 13.64
CA ALA A 145 4.26 4.25 12.24
C ALA A 145 3.61 5.62 12.06
N GLY A 146 3.71 6.47 13.08
CA GLY A 146 3.13 7.81 13.08
C GLY A 146 1.75 7.86 13.71
N TRP A 147 0.99 8.89 13.35
CA TRP A 147 -0.28 9.22 13.98
C TRP A 147 -1.38 9.32 12.94
N MET A 148 -2.60 9.12 13.37
CA MET A 148 -3.78 9.34 12.54
C MET A 148 -4.78 10.21 13.31
N GLN A 149 -5.39 11.19 12.65
CA GLN A 149 -6.50 11.93 13.22
C GLN A 149 -7.69 10.99 13.41
N TYR A 150 -8.28 10.99 14.62
CA TYR A 150 -9.40 10.14 14.97
C TYR A 150 -10.68 10.97 15.13
N HIS A 151 -11.59 10.84 14.17
CA HIS A 151 -12.90 11.50 14.23
C HIS A 151 -13.90 10.61 14.97
N THR A 152 -14.03 10.85 16.28
CA THR A 152 -14.91 10.10 17.20
C THR A 152 -16.38 10.07 16.75
N ALA A 153 -16.82 11.06 15.95
CA ALA A 153 -18.18 11.17 15.45
C ALA A 153 -18.51 10.18 14.33
N HIS A 154 -17.53 9.82 13.49
CA HIS A 154 -17.76 9.08 12.23
C HIS A 154 -17.02 7.74 12.16
N GLY A 155 -16.33 7.35 13.24
CA GLY A 155 -15.74 6.02 13.40
C GLY A 155 -14.69 5.66 12.34
N HIS A 156 -14.11 6.67 11.69
CA HIS A 156 -13.03 6.49 10.72
C HIS A 156 -11.83 7.32 11.09
N ILE A 157 -10.71 6.93 10.50
CA ILE A 157 -9.40 7.41 10.87
C ILE A 157 -8.74 8.01 9.65
N HIS A 158 -7.88 9.00 9.84
CA HIS A 158 -7.17 9.66 8.76
C HIS A 158 -5.67 9.61 9.05
N VAL A 159 -4.88 8.87 8.27
CA VAL A 159 -3.43 8.78 8.48
C VAL A 159 -2.75 10.09 8.09
N ASP A 160 -2.06 10.70 9.04
CA ASP A 160 -1.36 11.96 8.85
C ASP A 160 -0.13 11.75 7.97
N GLY A 161 0.07 12.67 7.01
CA GLY A 161 1.33 12.72 6.29
C GLY A 161 1.57 11.60 5.27
N TRP A 162 0.51 10.94 4.78
CA TRP A 162 0.64 9.86 3.79
C TRP A 162 1.39 10.28 2.52
N GLY A 163 1.24 11.52 2.08
CA GLY A 163 1.95 12.04 0.92
C GLY A 163 2.42 13.47 1.10
N LEU A 164 3.65 13.76 0.68
CA LEU A 164 4.21 15.10 0.57
C LEU A 164 4.18 15.54 -0.90
N TYR A 165 3.59 16.70 -1.15
CA TYR A 165 3.42 17.28 -2.48
C TYR A 165 4.20 18.58 -2.55
N THR A 166 4.93 18.80 -3.64
CA THR A 166 5.61 20.06 -3.91
C THR A 166 5.17 20.59 -5.26
N LEU A 167 4.72 21.84 -5.31
CA LEU A 167 4.55 22.58 -6.55
C LEU A 167 5.87 23.27 -6.88
N ARG A 168 6.35 23.08 -8.11
CA ARG A 168 7.67 23.57 -8.54
C ARG A 168 7.55 24.37 -9.84
N LEU A 169 8.36 25.41 -9.97
CA LEU A 169 8.52 26.12 -11.23
C LEU A 169 9.50 25.37 -12.12
N ARG A 170 9.09 25.11 -13.36
CA ARG A 170 9.93 24.42 -14.34
C ARG A 170 11.20 25.23 -14.63
N ASP A 171 12.36 24.61 -14.44
CA ASP A 171 13.65 25.11 -14.90
C ASP A 171 14.21 24.17 -15.96
N ALA A 172 14.14 24.58 -17.22
CA ALA A 172 14.58 23.76 -18.35
C ALA A 172 16.10 23.54 -18.40
N THR A 173 16.88 24.29 -17.61
CA THR A 173 18.34 24.14 -17.52
C THR A 173 18.76 23.05 -16.54
N VAL A 174 17.84 22.61 -15.67
CA VAL A 174 18.09 21.60 -14.65
C VAL A 174 17.38 20.29 -15.04
N SER A 175 18.16 19.25 -15.29
CA SER A 175 17.65 17.94 -15.71
C SER A 175 16.92 17.21 -14.59
N ASP A 176 17.38 17.35 -13.35
CA ASP A 176 16.71 16.79 -12.18
C ASP A 176 15.54 17.69 -11.75
N THR A 177 14.32 17.22 -11.98
CA THR A 177 13.10 17.98 -11.65
C THR A 177 12.90 18.14 -10.14
N LEU A 178 13.56 17.34 -9.30
CA LEU A 178 13.55 17.51 -7.85
C LEU A 178 14.43 18.67 -7.37
N ALA A 179 15.29 19.20 -8.24
CA ALA A 179 16.09 20.39 -7.97
C ALA A 179 15.39 21.69 -8.43
N TRP A 180 14.24 21.59 -9.12
CA TRP A 180 13.48 22.77 -9.54
C TRP A 180 12.97 23.61 -8.35
N PRO A 181 12.92 24.95 -8.46
CA PRO A 181 12.46 25.82 -7.37
C PRO A 181 11.06 25.44 -6.87
N ILE A 182 10.92 25.25 -5.56
CA ILE A 182 9.64 24.96 -4.92
C ILE A 182 8.90 26.28 -4.67
N VAL A 183 7.67 26.38 -5.16
CA VAL A 183 6.77 27.54 -4.93
C VAL A 183 5.66 27.25 -3.95
N ASN A 184 5.32 25.98 -3.73
CA ASN A 184 4.37 25.59 -2.69
C ASN A 184 4.63 24.16 -2.21
N LYS A 185 4.20 23.85 -0.99
CA LYS A 185 4.24 22.49 -0.41
C LYS A 185 2.90 22.19 0.24
N GLY A 186 2.43 20.96 0.07
CA GLY A 186 1.23 20.45 0.71
C GLY A 186 1.48 19.06 1.29
N ILE A 187 0.81 18.77 2.39
CA ILE A 187 0.81 17.43 2.99
C ILE A 187 -0.60 16.87 2.85
N LYS A 188 -0.69 15.65 2.32
CA LYS A 188 -1.94 14.91 2.21
C LYS A 188 -2.12 14.05 3.44
N VAL A 189 -3.25 14.23 4.10
CA VAL A 189 -3.81 13.27 5.03
C VAL A 189 -4.56 12.23 4.19
N SER A 190 -4.34 10.93 4.42
CA SER A 190 -5.15 9.88 3.80
C SER A 190 -6.34 9.54 4.67
N PHE A 191 -7.49 9.23 4.08
CA PHE A 191 -8.64 8.71 4.83
C PHE A 191 -8.38 7.25 5.19
N CYS A 192 -8.58 6.32 4.25
CA CYS A 192 -8.32 4.90 4.47
C CYS A 192 -7.04 4.45 3.76
N LEU A 193 -6.20 3.65 4.42
CA LEU A 193 -5.18 2.83 3.77
C LEU A 193 -5.78 1.45 3.48
N ILE A 194 -6.28 1.30 2.26
CA ILE A 194 -7.00 0.10 1.82
C ILE A 194 -6.58 -0.30 0.41
N ASP A 195 -6.60 -1.59 0.16
CA ASP A 195 -6.48 -2.16 -1.18
C ASP A 195 -7.73 -1.86 -2.04
N LEU A 196 -7.74 -0.70 -2.73
CA LEU A 196 -8.82 -0.31 -3.66
C LEU A 196 -8.82 -1.10 -4.97
N THR A 197 -7.65 -1.60 -5.38
CA THR A 197 -7.41 -2.28 -6.66
C THR A 197 -6.13 -3.09 -6.54
N THR A 198 -5.81 -3.86 -7.58
CA THR A 198 -4.58 -4.67 -7.65
C THR A 198 -3.68 -4.17 -8.77
N CYS A 199 -2.41 -4.57 -8.78
CA CYS A 199 -1.50 -4.21 -9.87
C CYS A 199 -2.01 -4.68 -11.25
N SER A 200 -2.72 -5.81 -11.32
CA SER A 200 -3.41 -6.23 -12.53
C SER A 200 -4.66 -5.40 -12.84
N GLY A 201 -5.43 -4.99 -11.82
CA GLY A 201 -6.64 -4.16 -11.97
C GLY A 201 -6.35 -2.73 -12.43
N SER A 202 -5.20 -2.19 -12.02
CA SER A 202 -4.70 -0.87 -12.39
C SER A 202 -3.36 -0.96 -13.11
N ALA A 203 -3.31 -1.80 -14.15
CA ALA A 203 -2.09 -2.04 -14.93
C ALA A 203 -1.43 -0.72 -15.38
N GLY A 204 -0.14 -0.60 -15.07
CA GLY A 204 0.72 0.55 -15.38
C GLY A 204 1.08 1.44 -14.19
N ASP A 205 0.39 1.31 -13.05
CA ASP A 205 0.75 2.02 -11.81
C ASP A 205 1.87 1.32 -11.04
N CYS A 206 1.82 0.00 -10.94
CA CYS A 206 2.93 -0.79 -10.39
C CYS A 206 4.03 -0.91 -11.45
N ARG A 207 5.22 -0.37 -11.15
CA ARG A 207 6.39 -0.47 -12.04
C ARG A 207 7.65 -0.77 -11.26
N ASP A 208 8.56 -1.51 -11.88
CA ASP A 208 9.91 -1.68 -11.36
C ASP A 208 10.80 -0.44 -11.64
N ALA A 209 12.02 -0.45 -11.12
CA ALA A 209 13.00 0.61 -11.34
C ALA A 209 13.40 0.78 -12.83
N GLY A 210 13.21 -0.25 -13.65
CA GLY A 210 13.41 -0.19 -15.11
C GLY A 210 12.23 0.41 -15.87
N GLY A 211 11.11 0.68 -15.18
CA GLY A 211 9.88 1.21 -15.77
C GLY A 211 8.95 0.15 -16.36
N ASN A 212 9.25 -1.14 -16.19
CA ASN A 212 8.40 -2.24 -16.65
C ASN A 212 7.14 -2.32 -15.79
N THR A 213 6.00 -2.56 -16.42
CA THR A 213 4.73 -2.78 -15.71
C THR A 213 4.76 -4.10 -14.95
N LEU A 214 4.40 -4.06 -13.68
CA LEU A 214 4.22 -5.22 -12.82
C LEU A 214 2.72 -5.54 -12.70
N LEU A 215 2.37 -6.82 -12.83
CA LEU A 215 1.04 -7.38 -12.62
C LEU A 215 1.07 -8.32 -11.41
N ASN A 216 -0.07 -8.84 -10.97
CA ASN A 216 -0.17 -9.65 -9.75
C ASN A 216 0.78 -10.87 -9.76
N ASN A 217 1.03 -11.47 -10.92
CA ASN A 217 1.94 -12.61 -11.08
C ASN A 217 3.43 -12.26 -10.94
N ASN A 218 3.80 -10.98 -10.94
CA ASN A 218 5.16 -10.53 -10.68
C ASN A 218 5.49 -10.48 -9.18
N PHE A 219 4.50 -10.64 -8.30
CA PHE A 219 4.67 -10.57 -6.85
C PHE A 219 4.60 -11.98 -6.25
N PRO A 220 5.73 -12.56 -5.82
CA PRO A 220 5.78 -13.94 -5.29
C PRO A 220 4.89 -14.16 -4.06
N ASN A 221 4.63 -13.08 -3.30
CA ASN A 221 3.84 -13.11 -2.08
C ASN A 221 2.46 -12.47 -2.26
N TYR A 222 1.96 -12.35 -3.50
CA TYR A 222 0.64 -11.78 -3.77
C TYR A 222 -0.45 -12.49 -2.95
N GLY A 223 -1.26 -11.68 -2.24
CA GLY A 223 -2.33 -12.17 -1.36
C GLY A 223 -1.92 -12.41 0.10
N LEU A 224 -0.65 -12.20 0.48
CA LEU A 224 -0.22 -12.20 1.87
C LEU A 224 -0.84 -11.02 2.64
N GLY A 225 -1.37 -11.28 3.84
CA GLY A 225 -1.95 -10.26 4.73
C GLY A 225 -3.28 -9.67 4.25
N GLY A 226 -3.89 -10.30 3.24
CA GLY A 226 -5.06 -9.77 2.53
C GLY A 226 -6.21 -9.31 3.42
N GLY A 227 -7.06 -8.47 2.83
CA GLY A 227 -8.28 -7.96 3.43
C GLY A 227 -8.75 -6.71 2.70
N TYR A 228 -9.86 -6.18 3.17
CA TYR A 228 -10.30 -4.82 2.88
C TYR A 228 -10.82 -4.31 4.21
N SER A 229 -10.12 -3.37 4.83
CA SER A 229 -10.59 -2.80 6.08
C SER A 229 -10.19 -1.35 6.23
N CYS A 230 -11.18 -0.48 6.40
CA CYS A 230 -10.97 0.86 6.94
C CYS A 230 -11.56 0.92 8.36
N GLY A 231 -11.23 -0.06 9.19
CA GLY A 231 -11.77 -0.19 10.54
C GLY A 231 -10.88 0.48 11.59
N GLU A 232 -11.44 0.67 12.79
CA GLU A 232 -10.72 1.21 13.95
C GLU A 232 -9.72 0.23 14.59
N SER A 233 -9.72 -1.02 14.16
CA SER A 233 -8.87 -2.09 14.68
C SER A 233 -7.74 -2.50 13.73
N LYS A 234 -7.92 -2.28 12.42
CA LYS A 234 -6.96 -2.64 11.37
C LYS A 234 -7.26 -1.87 10.09
N GLN A 235 -6.23 -1.42 9.39
CA GLN A 235 -6.33 -1.10 7.97
C GLN A 235 -5.42 -1.97 7.10
N VAL A 236 -6.01 -2.46 6.01
CA VAL A 236 -5.45 -3.29 4.92
C VAL A 236 -6.19 -3.02 3.64
#